data_AF-A0A960RWW8-F1
#
_entry.id   AF-A0A960RWW8-F1
#
_cell.length_a   1.000
_cell.length_b   1.000
_cell.length_c   1.000
_cell.angle_alpha   90.00
_cell.angle_beta   90.00
_cell.angle_gamma   90.00
#
_symmetry.space_group_name_H-M   'P 1'
#
loop_
_entity.id
_entity.type
_entity.pdbx_description
1 polymer ?
#
loop_
_entity_poly.entity_id
_entity_poly.type
_entity_poly.pdbx_seq_one_letter_code
_entity_poly.pdbx_strand_id
1 'polypeptide(L)' 'MKRYHLFDKTSVILGILFFLFSFFYFLNDTGMLFDSLLAGAISGGLLWATYIILRICVLAYKK' A
#
# COMPACT_ATOMS: atom_id res chain seq x y z
N MET A 1 -1.78 -26.83 -8.90
CA MET A 1 -1.28 -25.64 -8.18
C MET A 1 -2.33 -24.54 -8.29
N LYS A 2 -3.01 -24.14 -7.19
CA LYS A 2 -3.92 -22.98 -7.22
C LYS A 2 -3.09 -21.74 -7.60
N ARG A 3 -3.48 -21.03 -8.66
CA ARG A 3 -2.85 -19.74 -9.04
C ARG A 3 -3.15 -18.73 -7.93
N TYR A 4 -2.25 -18.58 -6.97
CA TYR A 4 -2.31 -17.49 -6.03
C TYR A 4 -1.92 -16.22 -6.78
N HIS A 5 -2.91 -15.40 -7.13
CA HIS A 5 -2.67 -14.09 -7.72
C HIS A 5 -1.99 -13.21 -6.66
N LEU A 6 -0.68 -12.95 -6.83
CA LEU A 6 0.11 -12.08 -5.94
C LEU A 6 -0.52 -10.68 -5.80
N PHE A 7 -1.10 -10.19 -6.88
CA PHE A 7 -1.88 -8.95 -6.94
C PHE A 7 -3.37 -9.29 -6.78
N ASP A 8 -3.87 -9.13 -5.56
CA ASP A 8 -5.29 -9.27 -5.25
C ASP A 8 -5.95 -7.89 -5.13
N LYS A 9 -7.26 -7.83 -5.37
CA LYS A 9 -8.07 -6.64 -5.11
C LYS A 9 -7.81 -6.08 -3.72
N THR A 10 -7.65 -6.95 -2.71
CA THR A 10 -7.33 -6.52 -1.33
C THR A 10 -6.01 -5.74 -1.26
N SER A 11 -4.98 -6.14 -2.00
CA SER A 11 -3.70 -5.43 -2.01
C SER A 11 -3.88 -4.01 -2.58
N VAL A 12 -4.57 -3.90 -3.72
CA VAL A 12 -4.80 -2.61 -4.39
C VAL A 12 -5.64 -1.68 -3.52
N ILE A 13 -6.69 -2.22 -2.89
CA ILE A 13 -7.55 -1.47 -1.98
C ILE A 13 -6.76 -0.94 -0.78
N LEU A 14 -5.92 -1.77 -0.16
CA LEU A 14 -5.06 -1.36 0.95
C LEU A 14 -4.11 -0.22 0.55
N GLY A 15 -3.46 -0.34 -0.61
CA GLY A 15 -2.56 0.69 -1.13
C GLY A 15 -3.27 2.03 -1.37
N ILE A 16 -4.45 2.00 -2.02
CA ILE A 16 -5.24 3.21 -2.31
C ILE A 16 -5.75 3.85 -1.02
N LEU A 17 -6.26 3.07 -0.07
CA LEU A 17 -6.74 3.59 1.22
C LEU A 17 -5.62 4.29 2.00
N PHE A 18 -4.45 3.65 2.11
CA PHE A 18 -3.32 4.24 2.82
C PHE A 18 -2.74 5.46 2.12
N PHE A 19 -2.71 5.45 0.79
CA PHE A 19 -2.36 6.61 -0.02
C PHE A 19 -3.28 7.79 0.30
N LEU A 20 -4.60 7.59 0.20
CA LEU A 20 -5.57 8.66 0.45
C LEU A 20 -5.49 9.17 1.88
N PHE A 21 -5.41 8.28 2.86
CA PHE A 21 -5.35 8.66 4.26
C PHE A 21 -4.09 9.49 4.57
N SER A 22 -2.93 9.04 4.07
CA SER A 22 -1.67 9.77 4.23
C SER A 22 -1.69 11.09 3.47
N PHE A 23 -2.20 11.11 2.24
CA PHE A 23 -2.34 12.33 1.44
C PHE A 23 -3.17 13.39 2.18
N PHE A 24 -4.36 13.04 2.66
CA PHE A 24 -5.21 13.99 3.40
C PHE A 24 -4.59 14.41 4.73
N TYR A 25 -3.93 13.49 5.44
CA TYR A 25 -3.23 13.78 6.67
C TYR A 25 -2.13 14.83 6.45
N PHE A 26 -1.23 14.59 5.49
CA PHE A 26 -0.13 15.52 5.17
C PHE A 26 -0.64 16.82 4.55
N LEU A 27 -1.70 16.77 3.75
CA LEU A 27 -2.28 17.97 3.15
C LEU A 27 -2.90 18.89 4.21
N ASN A 28 -3.55 18.31 5.21
CA ASN A 28 -4.11 19.06 6.33
C ASN A 28 -3.03 19.68 7.23
N ASP A 29 -1.88 19.02 7.36
CA ASP A 29 -0.78 19.49 8.21
C ASP A 29 0.12 20.52 7.52
N THR A 30 0.49 20.28 6.27
CA THR A 30 1.47 21.10 5.53
C THR A 30 0.85 22.12 4.59
N GLY A 31 -0.38 21.89 4.12
CA GLY A 31 -0.99 22.70 3.06
C GLY A 31 -0.30 22.58 1.69
N MET A 32 0.72 21.73 1.55
CA MET A 32 1.52 21.57 0.33
C MET A 32 1.02 20.38 -0.48
N LEU A 33 0.31 20.65 -1.58
CA LEU A 33 -0.32 19.62 -2.43
C LEU A 33 0.68 18.59 -2.97
N PHE A 34 1.79 19.03 -3.54
CA PHE A 34 2.76 18.13 -4.20
C PHE A 34 3.54 17.29 -3.20
N ASP A 35 3.97 17.88 -2.09
CA ASP A 35 4.70 17.16 -1.04
C ASP A 35 3.81 16.15 -0.33
N SER A 36 2.54 16.51 -0.11
CA SER A 36 1.54 15.58 0.45
C SER A 36 1.23 14.43 -0.50
N LEU A 37 1.21 14.69 -1.81
CA LEU A 37 1.02 13.67 -2.85
C LEU A 37 2.20 12.69 -2.89
N LEU A 38 3.44 13.19 -2.82
CA LEU A 38 4.64 12.36 -2.72
C LEU A 38 4.65 11.55 -1.42
N ALA A 39 4.36 12.19 -0.29
CA ALA A 39 4.31 11.53 1.01
C ALA A 39 3.26 10.41 1.03
N GLY A 40 2.07 10.66 0.48
CA GLY A 40 1.02 9.66 0.33
C GLY A 40 1.42 8.51 -0.60
N ALA A 41 2.09 8.81 -1.73
CA ALA A 41 2.58 7.79 -2.66
C ALA A 41 3.63 6.88 -2.01
N ILE A 42 4.57 7.47 -1.28
CA ILE A 42 5.62 6.75 -0.56
C ILE A 42 5.01 5.87 0.53
N SER A 43 4.14 6.42 1.38
CA SER A 43 3.55 5.68 2.49
C SER A 43 2.61 4.56 2.02
N GLY A 44 1.75 4.84 1.04
CA GLY A 44 0.86 3.85 0.43
C GLY A 44 1.64 2.74 -0.28
N GLY A 45 2.71 3.11 -1.00
CA GLY A 45 3.60 2.16 -1.66
C GLY A 45 4.35 1.25 -0.68
N LEU A 46 4.88 1.80 0.41
CA LEU A 46 5.56 1.04 1.46
C LEU A 46 4.65 -0.01 2.12
N LEU A 47 3.44 0.39 2.47
CA LEU A 47 2.49 -0.52 3.11
C LEU A 47 2.02 -1.61 2.15
N TRP A 48 1.77 -1.24 0.91
CA TRP A 48 1.43 -2.18 -0.15
C TRP A 48 2.54 -3.19 -0.44
N ALA A 49 3.80 -2.73 -0.53
CA ALA A 49 4.96 -3.60 -0.72
C ALA A 49 5.13 -4.55 0.48
N THR A 50 4.96 -4.06 1.70
CA THR A 50 5.02 -4.89 2.92
C THR A 50 3.95 -5.97 2.91
N TYR A 51 2.72 -5.65 2.51
CA TYR A 51 1.63 -6.62 2.36
C TYR A 51 1.97 -7.71 1.35
N ILE A 52 2.55 -7.35 0.20
CA ILE A 52 2.97 -8.33 -0.82
C ILE A 52 4.04 -9.26 -0.28
N ILE A 53 5.06 -8.72 0.39
CA ILE A 53 6.14 -9.50 0.99
C ILE A 53 5.58 -10.49 2.02
N LEU A 54 4.73 -10.03 2.94
CA LEU A 54 4.06 -10.89 3.92
C LEU A 54 3.27 -12.01 3.24
N ARG A 55 2.53 -11.68 2.18
CA ARG A 55 1.76 -12.67 1.43
C ARG A 55 2.67 -13.70 0.75
N ILE A 56 3.80 -13.30 0.21
CA ILE A 56 4.82 -14.21 -0.34
C ILE A 56 5.33 -15.15 0.76
N CYS A 57 5.70 -14.62 1.93
CA CYS A 57 6.17 -15.42 3.06
C CYS A 57 5.12 -16.44 3.52
N VAL A 58 3.85 -16.04 3.64
CA VAL A 58 2.75 -16.93 4.02
C VAL A 58 2.51 -18.02 2.98
N LEU A 59 2.60 -17.69 1.69
CA LEU A 59 2.45 -18.67 0.61
C LEU A 59 3.63 -19.63 0.53
N ALA A 60 4.85 -19.17 0.81
CA ALA A 60 6.05 -20.00 0.87
C ALA A 60 6.00 -20.98 2.06
N TYR A 61 5.52 -20.53 3.22
CA TYR A 61 5.36 -21.38 4.41
C TYR A 61 4.25 -22.43 4.26
N LYS A 62 3.18 -22.11 3.54
CA LYS A 62 2.08 -23.05 3.28
C LYS A 62 2.37 -24.06 2.16
N LYS A 63 3.50 -23.93 1.47
CA LYS A 63 3.93 -24.80 0.38
C LYS A 63 4.79 -25.93 0.93
#